data_AF-A0A354DJF6-F1
#
_entry.id   AF-A0A354DJF6-F1
#
_cell.length_a   1.000
_cell.length_b   1.000
_cell.length_c   1.000
_cell.angle_alpha   90.00
_cell.angle_beta   90.00
_cell.angle_gamma   90.00
#
_symmetry.space_group_name_H-M   'P 1'
#
loop_
_entity.id
_entity.type
_entity.pdbx_description
1 polymer ?
#
loop_
_entity_poly.entity_id
_entity_poly.type
_entity_poly.pdbx_seq_one_letter_code
_entity_poly.pdbx_strand_id
1 'polypeptide(L)'
;MKNKKMKWLVSLLLICGVGACVLIYNSLGSAAYVYSPESEYDVNYSAASFSKNYDSIEELYQEADLVARVKVTNHNFQQEGGLVHTVSNAQLLKVYKGDSRLKTVKVYEVGGQVDPAKLNLPEKEFDQGNKTTSQKIVEDTLEGSPTMRSGNHYVVFLKKYPGQDFYNVVGSVQGKIKMDKNNQLVGTVKEERVKKDELFFLQKDYSGKNADQLEKQINKLK
;
A
#
# COMPACT_ATOMS: atom_id res chain seq x y z
N MET A 1 18.64 -54.97 -33.04
CA MET A 1 19.22 -53.61 -32.84
C MET A 1 18.23 -52.44 -32.81
N LYS A 2 16.94 -52.59 -33.18
CA LYS A 2 15.98 -51.46 -33.23
C LYS A 2 15.41 -51.00 -31.87
N ASN A 3 15.38 -51.85 -30.83
CA ASN A 3 14.69 -51.53 -29.57
C ASN A 3 15.48 -50.67 -28.56
N LYS A 4 16.81 -50.51 -28.71
CA LYS A 4 17.60 -49.65 -27.81
C LYS A 4 17.48 -48.16 -28.13
N LYS A 5 17.35 -47.80 -29.42
CA LYS A 5 17.21 -46.40 -29.85
C LYS A 5 15.87 -45.78 -29.43
N MET A 6 14.80 -46.59 -29.40
CA MET A 6 13.46 -46.14 -28.98
C MET A 6 13.37 -45.83 -27.48
N LYS A 7 14.02 -46.63 -26.62
CA LYS A 7 14.03 -46.38 -25.17
C LYS A 7 14.83 -45.12 -24.78
N TRP A 8 15.87 -44.79 -25.56
CA TRP A 8 16.66 -43.57 -25.37
C TRP A 8 15.89 -42.30 -25.75
N LEU A 9 15.13 -42.34 -26.86
CA LEU A 9 14.31 -41.21 -27.33
C LEU A 9 13.14 -40.87 -26.37
N VAL A 10 12.48 -41.88 -25.81
CA VAL A 10 11.38 -41.66 -24.84
C VAL A 10 11.90 -41.08 -23.52
N SER A 11 13.11 -41.47 -23.09
CA SER A 11 13.72 -40.94 -21.87
C SER A 11 14.17 -39.48 -22.02
N LEU A 12 14.62 -39.07 -23.22
CA LEU A 12 15.02 -37.69 -23.49
C LEU A 12 13.83 -36.72 -23.51
N LEU A 13 12.67 -37.15 -24.02
CA LEU A 13 11.43 -36.35 -24.07
C LEU A 13 10.82 -36.10 -22.68
N LEU A 14 10.93 -37.07 -21.76
CA LEU A 14 10.45 -36.93 -20.39
C LEU A 14 11.29 -35.91 -19.57
N ILE A 15 12.60 -35.85 -19.80
CA ILE A 15 13.49 -34.91 -19.09
C ILE A 15 13.28 -33.47 -19.58
N CYS A 16 13.07 -33.26 -20.88
CA CYS A 16 12.76 -31.94 -21.45
C CYS A 16 11.39 -31.42 -20.99
N GLY A 17 10.39 -32.31 -20.85
CA GLY A 17 9.05 -31.92 -20.38
C GLY A 17 9.04 -31.39 -18.95
N VAL A 18 9.77 -32.04 -18.03
CA VAL A 18 9.86 -31.60 -16.63
C VAL A 18 10.67 -30.31 -16.50
N GLY A 19 11.78 -30.17 -17.24
CA GLY A 19 12.59 -28.96 -17.25
C GLY A 19 11.85 -27.73 -17.79
N ALA A 20 11.04 -27.91 -18.85
CA ALA A 20 10.19 -26.84 -19.38
C ALA A 20 9.08 -26.45 -18.40
N CYS A 21 8.46 -27.41 -17.71
CA CYS A 21 7.45 -27.10 -16.69
C CYS A 21 8.02 -26.31 -15.51
N VAL A 22 9.23 -26.63 -15.03
CA VAL A 22 9.86 -25.90 -13.91
C VAL A 22 10.26 -24.47 -14.33
N LEU A 23 10.75 -24.28 -15.56
CA LEU A 23 11.09 -22.96 -16.08
C LEU A 23 9.86 -22.09 -16.34
N ILE A 24 8.76 -22.67 -16.82
CA ILE A 24 7.47 -21.99 -16.98
C ILE A 24 6.90 -21.62 -15.60
N TYR A 25 6.96 -22.51 -14.60
CA TYR A 25 6.47 -22.22 -13.25
C TYR A 25 7.23 -21.08 -12.57
N ASN A 26 8.56 -21.01 -12.75
CA ASN A 26 9.36 -19.90 -12.23
C ASN A 26 9.22 -18.60 -13.03
N SER A 27 8.91 -18.68 -14.33
CA SER A 27 8.66 -17.51 -15.21
C SER A 27 7.27 -16.89 -15.01
N LEU A 28 6.28 -17.67 -14.58
CA LEU A 28 4.91 -17.19 -14.27
C LEU A 28 4.75 -16.61 -12.85
N GLY A 29 5.83 -16.58 -12.06
CA GLY A 29 5.76 -16.45 -10.60
C GLY A 29 5.89 -15.06 -9.97
N SER A 30 6.14 -13.98 -10.71
CA SER A 30 6.07 -12.63 -10.13
C SER A 30 5.48 -11.67 -11.13
N ALA A 31 4.21 -11.31 -10.91
CA ALA A 31 3.65 -10.11 -11.50
C ALA A 31 4.61 -8.96 -11.16
N ALA A 32 5.03 -8.21 -12.18
CA ALA A 32 5.88 -7.05 -11.97
C ALA A 32 5.17 -6.08 -11.00
N TYR A 33 5.93 -5.50 -10.07
CA TYR A 33 5.39 -4.50 -9.15
C TYR A 33 4.83 -3.32 -9.95
N VAL A 34 3.54 -3.05 -9.84
CA VAL A 34 2.87 -1.94 -10.52
C VAL A 34 2.83 -0.73 -9.60
N TYR A 35 3.67 0.25 -9.88
CA TYR A 35 3.75 1.50 -9.11
C TYR A 35 2.82 2.58 -9.67
N SER A 36 2.07 3.25 -8.80
CA SER A 36 1.24 4.41 -9.12
C SER A 36 1.41 5.47 -8.02
N PRO A 37 2.16 6.56 -8.26
CA PRO A 37 2.37 7.60 -7.24
C PRO A 37 1.04 8.27 -6.84
N GLU A 38 0.99 8.73 -5.59
CA GLU A 38 -0.15 9.51 -5.03
C GLU A 38 0.07 11.01 -5.05
N SER A 39 1.31 11.45 -5.34
CA SER A 39 1.69 12.84 -5.31
C SER A 39 2.58 13.14 -6.51
N GLU A 40 2.39 14.32 -7.08
CA GLU A 40 3.28 14.92 -8.07
C GLU A 40 4.38 15.77 -7.41
N TYR A 41 4.25 16.00 -6.09
CA TYR A 41 5.23 16.74 -5.31
C TYR A 41 6.43 15.87 -4.91
N ASP A 42 7.54 16.53 -4.64
CA ASP A 42 8.72 15.88 -4.09
C ASP A 42 8.38 15.29 -2.71
N VAL A 43 8.87 14.07 -2.47
CA VAL A 43 8.52 13.28 -1.28
C VAL A 43 9.59 13.44 -0.21
N ASN A 44 9.19 13.93 0.96
CA ASN A 44 9.94 13.84 2.20
C ASN A 44 9.56 12.55 2.93
N TYR A 45 10.58 11.92 3.51
CA TYR A 45 10.43 10.64 4.20
C TYR A 45 10.60 10.85 5.70
N SER A 46 9.52 10.65 6.43
CA SER A 46 9.53 10.58 7.89
C SER A 46 9.62 9.12 8.33
N ALA A 47 10.40 8.85 9.37
CA ALA A 47 10.55 7.51 9.93
C ALA A 47 9.80 7.41 11.28
N ALA A 48 9.28 6.23 11.59
CA ALA A 48 8.65 5.94 12.88
C ALA A 48 9.00 4.55 13.40
N SER A 49 8.90 4.40 14.71
CA SER A 49 8.95 3.09 15.36
C SER A 49 7.51 2.57 15.55
N PHE A 50 7.25 1.38 15.04
CA PHE A 50 5.95 0.72 15.17
C PHE A 50 5.97 -0.23 16.36
N SER A 51 4.91 -0.20 17.17
CA SER A 51 4.74 -1.17 18.25
C SER A 51 4.42 -2.57 17.75
N LYS A 52 3.91 -2.69 16.51
CA LYS A 52 3.57 -3.95 15.85
C LYS A 52 3.62 -3.78 14.33
N ASN A 53 4.26 -4.75 13.67
CA ASN A 53 4.21 -4.97 12.22
C ASN A 53 3.25 -6.12 11.90
N TYR A 54 2.74 -6.12 10.68
CA TYR A 54 1.77 -7.09 10.19
C TYR A 54 2.29 -7.65 8.87
N ASP A 55 2.38 -8.96 8.77
CA ASP A 55 2.99 -9.63 7.62
C ASP A 55 1.98 -10.48 6.82
N SER A 56 0.70 -10.41 7.21
CA SER A 56 -0.37 -11.18 6.59
C SER A 56 -1.73 -10.47 6.60
N ILE A 57 -2.61 -10.88 5.68
CA ILE A 57 -3.99 -10.39 5.64
C ILE A 57 -4.74 -10.82 6.90
N GLU A 58 -4.46 -12.02 7.39
CA GLU A 58 -5.03 -12.61 8.60
C GLU A 58 -4.80 -11.69 9.81
N GLU A 59 -3.56 -11.25 10.04
CA GLU A 59 -3.23 -10.35 11.15
C GLU A 59 -3.86 -8.96 10.98
N LEU A 60 -3.82 -8.39 9.78
CA LEU A 60 -4.50 -7.13 9.48
C LEU A 60 -6.02 -7.23 9.73
N TYR A 61 -6.63 -8.34 9.30
CA TYR A 61 -8.06 -8.60 9.45
C TYR A 61 -8.45 -8.77 10.91
N GLN A 62 -7.65 -9.50 11.70
CA GLN A 62 -7.90 -9.68 13.13
C GLN A 62 -7.87 -8.34 13.88
N GLU A 63 -6.88 -7.50 13.58
CA GLU A 63 -6.70 -6.20 14.24
C GLU A 63 -7.73 -5.13 13.83
N ALA A 64 -8.23 -5.20 12.59
CA ALA A 64 -9.14 -4.19 12.06
C ALA A 64 -10.53 -4.26 12.71
N ASP A 65 -11.12 -3.10 13.01
CA ASP A 65 -12.54 -2.97 13.34
C ASP A 65 -13.43 -2.88 12.09
N LEU A 66 -12.86 -2.40 10.99
CA LEU A 66 -13.51 -2.23 9.70
C LEU A 66 -12.56 -2.67 8.58
N VAL A 67 -13.03 -3.55 7.70
CA VAL A 67 -12.32 -3.90 6.46
C VAL A 67 -13.25 -3.59 5.31
N ALA A 68 -12.82 -2.75 4.37
CA ALA A 68 -13.70 -2.23 3.34
C ALA A 68 -12.98 -1.88 2.04
N ARG A 69 -13.75 -1.84 0.95
CA ARG A 69 -13.41 -1.11 -0.26
C ARG A 69 -13.98 0.30 -0.15
N VAL A 70 -13.16 1.30 -0.40
CA VAL A 70 -13.52 2.70 -0.25
C VAL A 70 -13.18 3.52 -1.48
N LYS A 71 -13.87 4.65 -1.64
CA LYS A 71 -13.48 5.76 -2.52
C LYS A 71 -13.31 7.02 -1.67
N VAL A 72 -12.13 7.64 -1.72
CA VAL A 72 -11.92 8.90 -1.00
C VAL A 72 -12.63 10.03 -1.75
N THR A 73 -13.48 10.77 -1.05
CA THR A 73 -14.28 11.85 -1.63
C THR A 73 -13.64 13.21 -1.46
N ASN A 74 -12.95 13.42 -0.34
CA ASN A 74 -12.10 14.57 -0.07
C ASN A 74 -11.12 14.25 1.06
N HIS A 75 -10.14 15.14 1.26
CA HIS A 75 -9.27 15.12 2.42
C HIS A 75 -8.95 16.54 2.87
N ASN A 76 -8.48 16.68 4.10
CA ASN A 76 -7.93 17.92 4.62
C ASN A 76 -6.58 17.64 5.27
N PHE A 77 -5.62 18.53 5.04
CA PHE A 77 -4.34 18.53 5.73
C PHE A 77 -4.44 19.38 6.99
N GLN A 78 -3.95 18.84 8.10
CA GLN A 78 -3.87 19.53 9.37
C GLN A 78 -2.42 19.47 9.84
N GLN A 79 -1.94 20.56 10.41
CA GLN A 79 -0.61 20.61 10.97
C GLN A 79 -0.68 20.85 12.47
N GLU A 80 -0.09 19.95 13.24
CA GLU A 80 -0.07 20.02 14.69
C GLU A 80 1.27 19.49 15.21
N GLY A 81 1.92 20.23 16.12
CA GLY A 81 3.19 19.81 16.73
C GLY A 81 4.34 19.61 15.73
N GLY A 82 4.32 20.28 14.58
CA GLY A 82 5.32 20.12 13.52
C GLY A 82 5.10 18.90 12.61
N LEU A 83 4.08 18.08 12.89
CA LEU A 83 3.68 16.97 12.04
C LEU A 83 2.50 17.40 11.16
N VAL A 84 2.46 16.85 9.95
CA VAL A 84 1.29 16.98 9.08
C VAL A 84 0.48 15.70 9.17
N HIS A 85 -0.84 15.87 9.21
CA HIS A 85 -1.82 14.82 9.27
C HIS A 85 -2.83 15.02 8.15
N THR A 86 -3.34 13.91 7.62
CA THR A 86 -4.40 13.93 6.61
C THR A 86 -5.63 13.26 7.19
N VAL A 87 -6.76 13.95 7.13
CA VAL A 87 -8.08 13.37 7.43
C VAL A 87 -8.85 13.23 6.13
N SER A 88 -9.03 11.99 5.69
CA SER A 88 -9.73 11.61 4.47
C SER A 88 -11.18 11.23 4.78
N ASN A 89 -12.16 11.84 4.11
CA ASN A 89 -13.51 11.31 4.08
C ASN A 89 -13.62 10.30 2.95
N ALA A 90 -14.09 9.09 3.28
CA ALA A 90 -14.18 8.00 2.33
C ALA A 90 -15.57 7.40 2.29
N GLN A 91 -16.11 7.22 1.08
CA GLN A 91 -17.33 6.49 0.83
C GLN A 91 -17.05 4.99 0.90
N LEU A 92 -17.85 4.27 1.69
CA LEU A 92 -17.82 2.81 1.73
C LEU A 92 -18.53 2.24 0.51
N LEU A 93 -17.78 1.51 -0.32
CA LEU A 93 -18.32 0.84 -1.51
C LEU A 93 -18.72 -0.60 -1.19
N LYS A 94 -17.93 -1.28 -0.36
CA LYS A 94 -18.17 -2.66 0.06
C LYS A 94 -17.53 -2.91 1.42
N VAL A 95 -18.27 -3.52 2.35
CA VAL A 95 -17.79 -3.82 3.71
C VAL A 95 -17.57 -5.32 3.86
N TYR A 96 -16.38 -5.70 4.31
CA TYR A 96 -15.97 -7.08 4.56
C TYR A 96 -15.98 -7.45 6.05
N LYS A 97 -15.71 -6.49 6.94
CA LYS A 97 -15.76 -6.61 8.40
C LYS A 97 -16.25 -5.27 8.98
N GLY A 98 -17.04 -5.29 10.06
CA GLY A 98 -17.57 -4.08 10.70
C GLY A 98 -19.03 -3.79 10.35
N ASP A 99 -19.52 -2.59 10.69
CA ASP A 99 -20.92 -2.19 10.48
C ASP A 99 -21.20 -1.84 9.01
N SER A 100 -21.92 -2.71 8.31
CA SER A 100 -22.29 -2.55 6.90
C SER A 100 -23.34 -1.45 6.64
N ARG A 101 -23.95 -0.89 7.69
CA ARG A 101 -24.90 0.22 7.57
C ARG A 101 -24.20 1.56 7.35
N LEU A 102 -22.94 1.67 7.75
CA LEU A 102 -22.12 2.86 7.52
C LEU A 102 -22.01 3.13 6.01
N LYS A 103 -22.11 4.40 5.63
CA LYS A 103 -21.97 4.85 4.24
C LYS A 103 -20.66 5.59 3.99
N THR A 104 -20.13 6.21 5.03
CA THR A 104 -18.89 6.97 5.00
C THR A 104 -18.09 6.72 6.26
N VAL A 105 -16.78 6.95 6.17
CA VAL A 105 -15.85 6.95 7.31
C VAL A 105 -14.83 8.07 7.16
N LYS A 106 -14.30 8.54 8.28
CA LYS A 106 -13.12 9.42 8.34
C LYS A 106 -11.90 8.56 8.63
N VAL A 107 -10.85 8.72 7.84
CA VAL A 107 -9.58 8.02 8.03
C VAL A 107 -8.50 9.06 8.32
N TYR A 108 -7.82 8.90 9.46
CA TYR A 108 -6.72 9.73 9.90
C TYR A 108 -5.40 9.03 9.59
N GLU A 109 -4.48 9.77 8.97
CA GLU A 109 -3.16 9.30 8.56
C GLU A 109 -2.10 10.34 8.92
N VAL A 110 -0.90 9.89 9.27
CA VAL A 110 0.27 10.76 9.44
C VAL A 110 0.93 10.97 8.07
N GLY A 111 1.28 12.22 7.77
CA GLY A 111 1.77 12.68 6.48
C GLY A 111 0.75 13.51 5.73
N GLY A 112 1.14 13.97 4.54
CA GLY A 112 0.34 14.81 3.67
C GLY A 112 1.15 15.96 3.09
N GLN A 113 0.43 16.89 2.44
CA GLN A 113 1.07 18.02 1.79
C GLN A 113 1.51 19.07 2.80
N VAL A 114 2.77 19.45 2.72
CA VAL A 114 3.36 20.50 3.53
C VAL A 114 3.71 21.66 2.64
N ASP A 115 3.31 22.86 3.05
CA ASP A 115 3.76 24.11 2.46
C ASP A 115 4.84 24.70 3.38
N PRO A 116 6.14 24.55 3.05
CA PRO A 116 7.22 25.03 3.90
C PRO A 116 7.12 26.53 4.21
N ALA A 117 6.50 27.32 3.33
CA ALA A 117 6.33 28.75 3.53
C ALA A 117 5.32 29.10 4.63
N LYS A 118 4.45 28.15 5.01
CA LYS A 118 3.49 28.30 6.12
C LYS A 118 4.03 27.78 7.44
N LEU A 119 5.21 27.19 7.44
CA LEU A 119 5.84 26.70 8.66
C LEU A 119 6.54 27.86 9.36
N ASN A 120 6.09 28.20 10.57
CA ASN A 120 6.83 29.07 11.48
C ASN A 120 8.00 28.30 12.09
N LEU A 121 8.88 27.74 11.26
CA LEU A 121 10.11 27.14 11.73
C LEU A 121 11.08 28.27 12.09
N PRO A 122 11.70 28.24 13.29
CA PRO A 122 12.79 29.15 13.56
C PRO A 122 13.86 28.93 12.47
N GLU A 123 14.33 30.01 11.84
CA GLU A 123 15.54 30.02 11.01
C GLU A 123 16.70 29.49 11.86
N LYS A 124 16.88 28.18 11.90
CA LYS A 124 18.03 27.53 12.51
C LYS A 124 18.76 26.77 11.41
N GLU A 125 19.78 27.44 10.90
CA GLU A 125 21.03 26.88 10.38
C GLU A 125 20.90 25.61 9.53
N PHE A 126 20.20 25.72 8.39
CA PHE A 126 20.57 24.92 7.22
C PHE A 126 21.76 25.61 6.54
N ASP A 127 22.95 25.47 7.12
CA ASP A 127 24.18 25.95 6.50
C ASP A 127 24.86 24.80 5.75
N GLN A 128 24.84 24.92 4.41
CA GLN A 128 25.99 24.89 3.49
C GLN A 128 25.65 24.22 2.15
N GLY A 129 25.54 25.05 1.11
CA GLY A 129 26.00 24.67 -0.23
C GLY A 129 24.98 24.59 -1.37
N ASN A 130 23.66 24.60 -1.12
CA ASN A 130 22.69 24.72 -2.21
C ASN A 130 21.37 25.31 -1.70
N LYS A 131 21.31 26.65 -1.67
CA LYS A 131 20.06 27.39 -1.47
C LYS A 131 19.19 27.25 -2.71
N THR A 132 18.42 26.17 -2.72
CA THR A 132 17.12 26.17 -3.37
C THR A 132 16.14 25.60 -2.36
N THR A 133 15.89 26.35 -1.27
CA THR A 133 14.62 26.23 -0.55
C THR A 133 13.53 26.64 -1.53
N SER A 134 13.14 25.72 -2.40
CA SER A 134 12.00 25.93 -3.26
C SER A 134 10.81 26.11 -2.34
N GLN A 135 10.10 27.22 -2.48
CA GLN A 135 8.79 27.51 -1.86
C GLN A 135 7.71 26.58 -2.45
N LYS A 136 8.06 25.31 -2.68
CA LYS A 136 7.28 24.32 -3.39
C LYS A 136 6.67 23.41 -2.34
N ILE A 137 5.37 23.15 -2.48
CA ILE A 137 4.67 22.14 -1.69
C ILE A 137 5.43 20.81 -1.82
N VAL A 138 5.65 20.15 -0.69
CA VAL A 138 6.25 18.82 -0.60
C VAL A 138 5.24 17.84 -0.03
N GLU A 139 5.37 16.55 -0.35
CA GLU A 139 4.60 15.50 0.31
C GLU A 139 5.43 14.89 1.43
N ASP A 140 5.02 15.09 2.68
CA ASP A 140 5.58 14.33 3.80
C ASP A 140 4.89 12.97 3.90
N THR A 141 5.69 11.91 4.02
CA THR A 141 5.20 10.53 4.02
C THR A 141 5.78 9.75 5.20
N LEU A 142 4.92 9.02 5.90
CA LEU A 142 5.35 8.09 6.94
C LEU A 142 5.91 6.83 6.29
N GLU A 143 7.19 6.54 6.51
CA GLU A 143 7.91 5.42 5.90
C GLU A 143 7.83 5.39 4.36
N GLY A 144 7.65 6.53 3.70
CA GLY A 144 7.47 6.56 2.25
C GLY A 144 6.08 6.15 1.76
N SER A 145 5.14 5.87 2.67
CA SER A 145 3.74 5.60 2.34
C SER A 145 2.94 6.91 2.28
N PRO A 146 2.54 7.37 1.09
CA PRO A 146 1.73 8.58 0.96
C PRO A 146 0.31 8.36 1.52
N THR A 147 -0.32 9.45 1.95
CA THR A 147 -1.70 9.45 2.43
C THR A 147 -2.70 9.21 1.30
N MET A 148 -3.89 8.70 1.61
CA MET A 148 -4.91 8.44 0.60
C MET A 148 -5.40 9.74 -0.07
N ARG A 149 -5.73 9.67 -1.36
CA ARG A 149 -6.06 10.85 -2.17
C ARG A 149 -7.49 10.86 -2.67
N SER A 150 -8.07 12.06 -2.73
CA SER A 150 -9.40 12.27 -3.28
C SER A 150 -9.52 11.70 -4.70
N GLY A 151 -10.65 11.05 -4.99
CA GLY A 151 -10.93 10.39 -6.25
C GLY A 151 -10.41 8.94 -6.35
N ASN A 152 -9.43 8.57 -5.53
CA ASN A 152 -8.84 7.24 -5.58
C ASN A 152 -9.64 6.20 -4.79
N HIS A 153 -9.43 4.94 -5.17
CA HIS A 153 -10.09 3.77 -4.60
C HIS A 153 -9.07 2.93 -3.83
N TYR A 154 -9.50 2.32 -2.73
CA TYR A 154 -8.61 1.53 -1.88
C TYR A 154 -9.33 0.32 -1.30
N VAL A 155 -8.55 -0.73 -1.00
CA VAL A 155 -8.93 -1.71 0.03
C VAL A 155 -8.22 -1.31 1.31
N VAL A 156 -8.96 -1.19 2.40
CA VAL A 156 -8.47 -0.68 3.69
C VAL A 156 -8.83 -1.62 4.83
N PHE A 157 -7.90 -1.73 5.78
CA PHE A 157 -8.00 -2.37 7.09
C PHE A 157 -7.86 -1.25 8.12
N LEU A 158 -8.94 -0.98 8.83
CA LEU A 158 -9.11 0.21 9.64
C LEU A 158 -9.40 -0.16 11.09
N LYS A 159 -8.70 0.50 12.03
CA LYS A 159 -8.92 0.39 13.46
C LYS A 159 -9.54 1.68 13.97
N LYS A 160 -10.62 1.59 14.74
CA LYS A 160 -11.31 2.76 15.28
C LYS A 160 -10.45 3.41 16.35
N TYR A 161 -10.32 4.73 16.30
CA TYR A 161 -9.59 5.45 17.33
C TYR A 161 -10.44 5.54 18.61
N PRO A 162 -9.94 5.14 19.79
CA PRO A 162 -10.71 5.21 21.03
C PRO A 162 -11.15 6.64 21.35
N GLY A 163 -12.45 6.84 21.56
CA GLY A 163 -13.01 8.14 21.93
C GLY A 163 -13.10 9.17 20.80
N GLN A 164 -12.79 8.81 19.56
CA GLN A 164 -12.87 9.71 18.39
C GLN A 164 -13.73 9.12 17.28
N ASP A 165 -14.27 10.00 16.43
CA ASP A 165 -15.09 9.64 15.26
C ASP A 165 -14.24 9.52 13.97
N PHE A 166 -13.12 8.80 14.07
CA PHE A 166 -12.30 8.44 12.92
C PHE A 166 -11.61 7.10 13.12
N TYR A 167 -11.09 6.57 12.02
CA TYR A 167 -10.32 5.34 11.96
C TYR A 167 -8.88 5.65 11.59
N ASN A 168 -7.95 4.81 12.06
CA ASN A 168 -6.58 4.77 11.57
C ASN A 168 -6.40 3.56 10.66
N VAL A 169 -5.48 3.66 9.71
CA VAL A 169 -4.99 2.50 8.96
C VAL A 169 -4.27 1.56 9.92
N VAL A 170 -4.58 0.27 9.87
CA VAL A 170 -3.88 -0.75 10.69
C VAL A 170 -2.39 -0.75 10.33
N GLY A 171 -1.52 -0.72 11.35
CA GLY A 171 -0.06 -0.58 11.17
C GLY A 171 0.37 0.80 10.65
N SER A 172 -0.50 1.82 10.74
CA SER A 172 -0.39 3.19 10.22
C SER A 172 -0.25 3.33 8.70
N VAL A 173 0.49 2.43 8.05
CA VAL A 173 0.78 2.45 6.61
C VAL A 173 0.50 1.12 5.89
N GLN A 174 0.37 0.03 6.65
CA GLN A 174 0.37 -1.35 6.15
C GLN A 174 -1.01 -1.81 5.67
N GLY A 175 -2.06 -1.38 6.37
CA GLY A 175 -3.45 -1.77 6.14
C GLY A 175 -4.15 -1.07 4.98
N LYS A 176 -3.46 -0.60 3.94
CA LYS A 176 -4.09 0.03 2.78
C LYS A 176 -3.39 -0.34 1.48
N ILE A 177 -4.16 -0.45 0.40
CA ILE A 177 -3.64 -0.59 -0.96
C ILE A 177 -4.55 0.09 -1.97
N LYS A 178 -3.95 0.80 -2.93
CA LYS A 178 -4.66 1.55 -3.96
C LYS A 178 -5.18 0.63 -5.06
N MET A 179 -6.28 1.02 -5.65
CA MET A 179 -6.87 0.39 -6.82
C MET A 179 -6.90 1.37 -7.99
N ASP A 180 -6.52 0.91 -9.17
CA ASP A 180 -6.66 1.66 -10.41
C ASP A 180 -8.10 1.56 -10.98
N LYS A 181 -8.32 2.20 -12.13
CA LYS A 181 -9.60 2.19 -12.85
C LYS A 181 -10.01 0.81 -13.39
N ASN A 182 -9.08 -0.12 -13.51
CA ASN A 182 -9.28 -1.48 -14.03
C ASN A 182 -9.45 -2.51 -12.91
N ASN A 183 -9.65 -2.07 -11.66
CA ASN A 183 -9.73 -2.95 -10.49
C ASN A 183 -8.40 -3.68 -10.21
N GLN A 184 -7.27 -3.19 -10.72
CA GLN A 184 -5.94 -3.68 -10.41
C GLN A 184 -5.41 -2.99 -9.16
N LEU A 185 -4.81 -3.76 -8.26
CA LEU A 185 -4.12 -3.25 -7.09
C LEU A 185 -2.76 -2.69 -7.51
N VAL A 186 -2.43 -1.51 -7.01
CA VAL A 186 -1.19 -0.81 -7.35
C VAL A 186 -0.50 -0.34 -6.07
N GLY A 187 0.83 -0.41 -6.09
CA GLY A 187 1.66 0.10 -5.02
C GLY A 187 1.82 1.61 -5.10
N THR A 188 1.83 2.28 -3.96
CA THR A 188 2.01 3.74 -3.83
C THR A 188 3.34 4.12 -3.21
N VAL A 189 4.09 3.12 -2.73
CA VAL A 189 5.47 3.23 -2.27
C VAL A 189 6.41 2.84 -3.41
N LYS A 190 7.57 3.50 -3.52
CA LYS A 190 8.58 3.16 -4.53
C LYS A 190 9.07 1.71 -4.36
N GLU A 191 9.24 0.99 -5.46
CA GLU A 191 9.57 -0.44 -5.47
C GLU A 191 10.86 -0.76 -4.69
N GLU A 192 11.85 0.12 -4.76
CA GLU A 192 13.14 -0.06 -4.07
C GLU A 192 12.98 -0.08 -2.55
N ARG A 193 11.96 0.61 -2.01
CA ARG A 193 11.66 0.59 -0.58
C ARG A 193 10.86 -0.65 -0.22
N VAL A 194 9.86 -1.01 -1.02
CA VAL A 194 9.06 -2.23 -0.82
C VAL A 194 9.92 -3.50 -0.83
N LYS A 195 10.99 -3.54 -1.63
CA LYS A 195 11.92 -4.69 -1.66
C LYS A 195 12.83 -4.78 -0.43
N LYS A 196 13.11 -3.66 0.22
CA LYS A 196 14.01 -3.60 1.39
C LYS A 196 13.27 -3.74 2.71
N ASP A 197 11.99 -3.42 2.72
CA ASP A 197 11.19 -3.24 3.93
C ASP A 197 9.99 -4.20 3.92
N GLU A 198 9.89 -5.03 4.96
CA GLU A 198 8.78 -5.97 5.13
C GLU A 198 7.47 -5.26 5.47
N LEU A 199 7.54 -3.99 5.88
CA LEU A 199 6.38 -3.14 6.22
C LEU A 199 5.32 -3.06 5.12
N PHE A 200 5.71 -3.24 3.85
CA PHE A 200 4.83 -3.08 2.71
C PHE A 200 4.39 -4.40 2.09
N PHE A 201 4.23 -5.47 2.87
CA PHE A 201 3.83 -6.80 2.37
C PHE A 201 2.57 -6.74 1.49
N LEU A 202 1.56 -5.95 1.87
CA LEU A 202 0.32 -5.84 1.09
C LEU A 202 0.60 -5.29 -0.32
N GLN A 203 1.48 -4.30 -0.45
CA GLN A 203 1.87 -3.76 -1.76
C GLN A 203 2.81 -4.73 -2.50
N LYS A 204 3.77 -5.33 -1.80
CA LYS A 204 4.72 -6.31 -2.35
C LYS A 204 3.99 -7.49 -2.98
N ASP A 205 3.03 -8.04 -2.27
CA ASP A 205 2.40 -9.31 -2.62
C ASP A 205 1.19 -9.13 -3.53
N TYR A 206 0.54 -7.96 -3.52
CA TYR A 206 -0.70 -7.74 -4.27
C TYR A 206 -0.63 -6.72 -5.39
N SER A 207 0.43 -5.92 -5.48
CA SER A 207 0.59 -5.01 -6.61
C SER A 207 0.60 -5.78 -7.94
N GLY A 208 -0.12 -5.26 -8.94
CA GLY A 208 -0.34 -5.91 -10.23
C GLY A 208 -1.45 -6.96 -10.26
N LYS A 209 -1.95 -7.42 -9.10
CA LYS A 209 -3.07 -8.38 -9.03
C LYS A 209 -4.41 -7.67 -9.15
N ASN A 210 -5.44 -8.39 -9.61
CA ASN A 210 -6.82 -7.90 -9.56
C ASN A 210 -7.30 -7.87 -8.10
N ALA A 211 -8.01 -6.82 -7.70
CA ALA A 211 -8.52 -6.65 -6.34
C ALA A 211 -9.40 -7.82 -5.89
N ASP A 212 -10.11 -8.47 -6.80
CA ASP A 212 -10.93 -9.65 -6.50
C ASP A 212 -10.11 -10.79 -5.87
N GLN A 213 -8.81 -10.88 -6.16
CA GLN A 213 -7.93 -11.89 -5.55
C GLN A 213 -7.71 -11.61 -4.07
N LEU A 214 -7.43 -10.35 -3.70
CA LEU A 214 -7.32 -9.91 -2.30
C LEU A 214 -8.67 -10.04 -1.60
N GLU A 215 -9.75 -9.58 -2.22
CA GLU A 215 -11.10 -9.67 -1.67
C GLU A 215 -11.53 -11.12 -1.41
N LYS A 216 -11.18 -12.07 -2.30
CA LYS A 216 -11.44 -13.50 -2.07
C LYS A 216 -10.73 -14.02 -0.83
N GLN A 217 -9.50 -13.58 -0.55
CA GLN A 217 -8.78 -13.98 0.65
C GLN A 217 -9.41 -13.37 1.90
N ILE A 218 -9.71 -12.07 1.88
CA ILE A 218 -10.43 -11.39 2.97
C ILE A 218 -11.75 -12.10 3.30
N ASN A 219 -12.52 -12.50 2.29
CA ASN A 219 -13.81 -13.17 2.52
C ASN A 219 -13.68 -14.58 3.13
N LYS A 220 -12.52 -15.25 3.03
CA LYS A 220 -12.27 -16.53 3.69
C LYS A 220 -12.02 -16.40 5.19
N LEU A 221 -11.79 -15.18 5.68
CA LEU A 221 -11.47 -14.88 7.08
C LEU A 221 -12.69 -14.45 7.91
N LYS A 222 -13.86 -14.34 7.26
CA LYS A 222 -15.15 -14.09 7.92
C LYS A 222 -15.59 -15.31 8.71
#